data_AF-A0A515EKW5-F1
#
_entry.id   AF-A0A515EKW5-F1
#
_cell.length_a   1.000
_cell.length_b   1.000
_cell.length_c   1.000
_cell.angle_alpha   90.00
_cell.angle_beta   90.00
_cell.angle_gamma   90.00
#
_symmetry.space_group_name_H-M   'P 1'
#
loop_
_entity.id
_entity.type
_entity.pdbx_description
1 polymer ?
#
loop_
_entity_poly.entity_id
_entity_poly.type
_entity_poly.pdbx_seq_one_letter_code
_entity_poly.pdbx_strand_id
1 'polypeptide(L)'
;MHALPPDAPRNIEDALCVNECVPVKGHPSDTLEVTKKVVNYKKAVGSRIKALRTESSLSQEILSERCGIFRTYLSRIESGLANPTLVVLVALAQSLGVEPFELLLVDKHEPRA
;
A
#
# COMPACT_ATOMS: atom_id res chain seq x y z
N MET A 1 9.71 21.10 -45.94
CA MET A 1 9.81 22.45 -45.35
C MET A 1 8.43 22.80 -44.82
N HIS A 2 8.06 22.28 -43.64
CA HIS A 2 6.74 22.52 -43.07
C HIS A 2 6.84 23.72 -42.13
N ALA A 3 6.18 24.81 -42.49
CA ALA A 3 6.13 26.03 -41.70
C ALA A 3 5.33 25.79 -40.41
N LEU A 4 5.86 26.27 -39.29
CA LEU A 4 5.18 26.27 -38.00
C LEU A 4 3.93 27.18 -38.04
N PRO A 5 2.88 26.89 -37.25
CA PRO A 5 1.68 27.72 -37.19
C PRO A 5 1.99 29.14 -36.65
N PRO A 6 1.23 30.16 -37.10
CA PRO A 6 1.57 31.58 -36.95
C PRO A 6 1.56 32.13 -35.52
N ASP A 7 1.01 31.39 -34.55
CA ASP A 7 0.78 31.88 -33.18
C ASP A 7 1.68 31.24 -32.10
N ALA A 8 2.81 30.65 -32.49
CA ALA A 8 3.80 30.20 -31.51
C ALA A 8 4.57 31.42 -30.94
N PRO A 9 4.60 31.63 -29.61
CA PRO A 9 5.29 32.79 -29.04
C PRO A 9 6.77 32.72 -29.35
N ARG A 10 7.30 33.81 -29.91
CA ARG A 10 8.68 33.91 -30.42
C ARG A 10 9.74 34.08 -29.32
N ASN A 11 9.35 34.18 -28.05
CA ASN A 11 10.26 34.32 -26.92
C ASN A 11 9.67 33.66 -25.65
N ILE A 12 10.51 33.00 -24.84
CA ILE A 12 10.08 32.22 -23.66
C ILE A 12 9.51 33.11 -22.54
N GLU A 13 9.82 34.40 -22.55
CA GLU A 13 9.34 35.36 -21.54
C GLU A 13 7.86 35.76 -21.70
N ASP A 14 7.27 35.55 -22.89
CA ASP A 14 5.83 35.78 -23.13
C ASP A 14 4.99 34.52 -22.90
N ALA A 15 5.63 33.40 -22.57
CA ALA A 15 4.93 32.28 -21.96
C ALA A 15 4.62 32.66 -20.51
N LEU A 16 3.47 33.31 -20.30
CA LEU A 16 2.80 33.31 -19.00
C LEU A 16 2.37 31.87 -18.69
N CYS A 17 3.34 31.03 -18.37
CA CYS A 17 3.16 30.02 -17.35
C CYS A 17 2.73 30.82 -16.12
N VAL A 18 1.47 30.71 -15.71
CA VAL A 18 0.96 31.22 -14.43
C VAL A 18 1.59 30.40 -13.29
N ASN A 19 2.91 30.43 -13.20
CA ASN A 19 3.72 29.90 -12.12
C ASN A 19 3.98 31.02 -11.11
N GLU A 20 2.89 31.63 -10.60
CA GLU A 20 2.92 31.86 -9.17
C GLU A 20 2.92 30.45 -8.55
N CYS A 21 4.08 30.00 -8.07
CA CYS A 21 4.11 29.01 -7.01
C CYS A 21 3.40 29.65 -5.80
N VAL A 22 2.08 29.72 -5.85
CA VAL A 22 1.27 30.12 -4.70
C VAL A 22 1.50 29.01 -3.69
N PRO A 23 2.01 29.33 -2.49
CA PRO A 23 2.05 28.35 -1.42
C PRO A 23 0.59 28.03 -1.09
N VAL A 24 0.05 26.96 -1.66
CA VAL A 24 -1.19 26.36 -1.17
C VAL A 24 -0.88 25.95 0.26
N LYS A 25 -1.36 26.75 1.21
CA LYS A 25 -1.38 26.39 2.63
C LYS A 25 -2.04 25.01 2.67
N GLY A 26 -1.23 23.98 2.93
CA GLY A 26 -1.72 22.61 3.04
C GLY A 26 -2.91 22.62 3.99
N HIS A 27 -4.09 22.25 3.49
CA HIS A 27 -5.24 22.10 4.36
C HIS A 27 -4.90 20.96 5.33
N PRO A 28 -4.90 21.19 6.65
CA PRO A 28 -4.61 20.15 7.62
C PRO A 28 -5.72 19.07 7.71
N SER A 29 -6.63 18.99 6.73
CA SER A 29 -7.86 18.20 6.81
C SER A 29 -7.81 16.85 6.10
N ASP A 30 -6.90 16.60 5.16
CA ASP A 30 -6.97 15.38 4.34
C ASP A 30 -6.58 14.11 5.13
N THR A 31 -5.95 14.28 6.28
CA THR A 31 -5.51 13.18 7.15
C THR A 31 -6.49 12.88 8.29
N LEU A 32 -7.51 13.72 8.52
CA LEU A 32 -8.32 13.74 9.74
C LEU A 32 -9.62 12.92 9.66
N GLU A 33 -9.62 11.71 9.09
CA GLU A 33 -10.83 10.85 9.23
C GLU A 33 -10.65 9.33 9.13
N VAL A 34 -9.42 8.80 9.04
CA VAL A 34 -9.20 7.34 8.91
C VAL A 34 -9.52 6.57 10.21
N THR A 35 -9.73 7.26 11.33
CA THR A 35 -9.87 6.66 12.67
C THR A 35 -11.30 6.43 13.14
N LYS A 36 -12.34 6.85 12.41
CA LYS A 36 -13.74 6.80 12.92
C LYS A 36 -14.35 5.39 12.99
N LYS A 37 -13.65 4.33 12.56
CA LYS A 37 -14.08 2.93 12.73
C LYS A 37 -12.86 2.01 12.71
N VAL A 38 -12.13 1.92 13.82
CA VAL A 38 -10.77 1.33 13.82
C VAL A 38 -10.83 -0.19 13.81
N VAL A 39 -11.12 -0.76 12.64
CA VAL A 39 -10.76 -2.14 12.35
C VAL A 39 -9.27 -2.27 12.62
N ASN A 40 -8.87 -3.27 13.42
CA ASN A 40 -7.45 -3.55 13.61
C ASN A 40 -6.89 -4.21 12.36
N TYR A 41 -6.53 -3.39 11.37
CA TYR A 41 -6.03 -3.86 10.07
C TYR A 41 -4.78 -4.73 10.20
N LYS A 42 -3.91 -4.50 11.19
CA LYS A 42 -2.76 -5.39 11.42
C LYS A 42 -3.20 -6.82 11.73
N LYS A 43 -4.20 -6.99 12.60
CA LYS A 43 -4.73 -8.31 12.97
C LYS A 43 -5.51 -8.95 11.82
N ALA A 44 -6.29 -8.16 11.11
CA ALA A 44 -7.10 -8.63 9.99
C ALA A 44 -6.21 -9.10 8.82
N VAL A 45 -5.25 -8.26 8.39
CA VAL A 45 -4.25 -8.60 7.37
C VAL A 45 -3.38 -9.77 7.81
N GLY A 46 -2.90 -9.77 9.07
CA GLY A 46 -2.11 -10.87 9.62
C GLY A 46 -2.85 -12.22 9.54
N SER A 47 -4.15 -12.21 9.86
CA SER A 47 -5.01 -13.39 9.80
C SER A 47 -5.25 -13.85 8.35
N ARG A 48 -5.43 -12.91 7.41
CA ARG A 48 -5.54 -13.19 5.97
C ARG A 48 -4.27 -13.83 5.42
N ILE A 49 -3.09 -13.29 5.74
CA ILE A 49 -1.78 -13.85 5.37
C ILE A 49 -1.65 -15.28 5.91
N LYS A 50 -2.00 -15.50 7.18
CA LYS A 50 -1.96 -16.83 7.81
C LYS A 50 -2.86 -17.83 7.08
N ALA A 51 -4.09 -17.42 6.74
CA ALA A 51 -5.05 -18.27 6.02
C ALA A 51 -4.52 -18.69 4.65
N LEU A 52 -4.10 -17.73 3.83
CA LEU A 52 -3.50 -17.99 2.51
C LEU A 52 -2.25 -18.86 2.59
N ARG A 53 -1.40 -18.64 3.60
CA ARG A 53 -0.23 -19.48 3.86
C ARG A 53 -0.62 -20.93 4.15
N THR A 54 -1.62 -21.14 5.00
CA THR A 54 -2.09 -22.50 5.35
C THR A 54 -2.80 -23.19 4.20
N GLU A 55 -3.59 -22.46 3.39
CA GLU A 55 -4.21 -22.98 2.17
C GLU A 55 -3.14 -23.42 1.16
N SER A 56 -2.04 -22.67 1.08
CA SER A 56 -0.87 -23.01 0.28
C SER A 56 0.03 -24.10 0.89
N SER A 57 -0.35 -24.68 2.03
CA SER A 57 0.41 -25.70 2.77
C SER A 57 1.86 -25.29 3.11
N LEU A 58 2.12 -23.99 3.29
CA LEU A 58 3.44 -23.47 3.61
C LEU A 58 3.63 -23.34 5.13
N SER A 59 4.80 -23.73 5.63
CA SER A 59 5.20 -23.39 7.00
C SER A 59 5.59 -21.91 7.09
N GLN A 60 5.59 -21.33 8.30
CA GLN A 60 6.12 -19.97 8.50
C GLN A 60 7.60 -19.89 8.10
N GLU A 61 8.37 -20.95 8.33
CA GLU A 61 9.78 -21.01 7.96
C GLU A 61 9.94 -20.85 6.44
N ILE A 62 9.25 -21.69 5.67
CA ILE A 62 9.30 -21.68 4.20
C ILE A 62 8.81 -20.33 3.64
N LEU A 63 7.69 -19.79 4.13
CA LEU A 63 7.21 -18.50 3.62
C LEU A 63 8.18 -17.36 3.96
N SER A 64 8.76 -17.37 5.16
CA SER A 64 9.70 -16.34 5.59
C SER A 64 10.98 -16.34 4.75
N GLU A 65 11.48 -17.53 4.40
CA GLU A 65 12.62 -17.69 3.48
C GLU A 65 12.29 -17.15 2.09
N ARG A 66 11.13 -17.51 1.52
CA ARG A 66 10.68 -17.01 0.20
C ARG A 66 10.57 -15.49 0.17
N CYS A 67 10.11 -14.89 1.27
CA CYS A 67 9.96 -13.44 1.39
C CYS A 67 11.26 -12.71 1.75
N GLY A 68 12.34 -13.42 2.10
CA GLY A 68 13.58 -12.83 2.59
C GLY A 68 13.43 -12.11 3.94
N ILE A 69 12.57 -12.59 4.83
CA ILE A 69 12.34 -12.01 6.16
C ILE A 69 12.57 -13.03 7.28
N PHE A 70 12.79 -12.55 8.50
CA PHE A 70 12.90 -13.44 9.66
C PHE A 70 11.57 -14.13 9.97
N ARG A 71 11.61 -15.44 10.23
CA ARG A 71 10.44 -16.24 10.70
C ARG A 71 9.71 -15.60 11.89
N THR A 72 10.47 -15.03 12.82
CA THR A 72 9.91 -14.33 14.01
C THR A 72 9.15 -13.06 13.61
N TYR A 73 9.59 -12.36 12.56
CA TYR A 73 8.89 -11.21 12.02
C TYR A 73 7.59 -11.63 11.33
N LEU A 74 7.62 -12.68 10.51
CA LEU A 74 6.41 -13.27 9.91
C LEU A 74 5.39 -13.68 10.99
N SER A 75 5.84 -14.36 12.06
CA SER A 75 4.97 -14.75 13.17
C SER A 75 4.29 -13.54 13.84
N ARG A 76 5.03 -12.44 14.03
CA ARG A 76 4.48 -11.19 14.55
C ARG A 76 3.50 -10.53 13.59
N ILE A 77 3.75 -10.59 12.27
CA ILE A 77 2.83 -10.09 11.24
C ILE A 77 1.52 -10.88 11.30
N GLU A 78 1.59 -12.21 11.27
CA GLU A 78 0.40 -13.08 11.30
C GLU A 78 -0.44 -12.89 12.58
N SER A 79 0.20 -12.52 13.68
CA SER A 79 -0.46 -12.25 14.96
C SER A 79 -0.93 -10.79 15.11
N GLY A 80 -0.70 -9.92 14.11
CA GLY A 80 -1.03 -8.48 14.17
C GLY A 80 -0.15 -7.65 15.13
N LEU A 81 0.94 -8.23 15.62
CA LEU A 81 1.91 -7.62 16.54
C LEU A 81 3.01 -6.81 15.81
N ALA A 82 3.05 -6.90 14.49
CA ALA A 82 3.93 -6.11 13.63
C ALA A 82 3.13 -5.43 12.52
N ASN A 83 3.61 -4.27 12.08
CA ASN A 83 3.14 -3.61 10.87
C ASN A 83 4.16 -3.88 9.76
N PRO A 84 3.86 -4.72 8.75
CA PRO A 84 4.74 -4.90 7.61
C PRO A 84 4.88 -3.59 6.83
N THR A 85 6.06 -3.33 6.27
CA THR A 85 6.20 -2.27 5.27
C THR A 85 5.48 -2.67 3.99
N LEU A 86 5.17 -1.71 3.11
CA LEU A 86 4.56 -2.01 1.81
C LEU A 86 5.41 -3.01 0.99
N VAL A 87 6.74 -2.88 1.02
CA VAL A 87 7.66 -3.79 0.33
C VAL A 87 7.52 -5.23 0.84
N VAL A 88 7.44 -5.41 2.17
CA VAL A 88 7.24 -6.74 2.77
C VAL A 88 5.86 -7.30 2.42
N LEU A 89 4.83 -6.44 2.38
CA LEU A 89 3.48 -6.84 2.00
C LEU A 89 3.42 -7.35 0.55
N VAL A 90 4.10 -6.66 -0.38
CA VAL A 90 4.23 -7.09 -1.78
C VAL A 90 5.01 -8.40 -1.89
N ALA A 91 6.12 -8.56 -1.16
CA ALA A 91 6.90 -9.79 -1.15
C ALA A 91 6.09 -11.00 -0.63
N LEU A 92 5.27 -10.78 0.40
CA LEU A 92 4.34 -11.78 0.93
C LEU A 92 3.30 -12.18 -0.11
N ALA A 93 2.68 -11.21 -0.78
CA ALA A 93 1.68 -11.45 -1.82
C ALA A 93 2.27 -12.28 -2.98
N GLN A 94 3.44 -11.87 -3.49
CA GLN A 94 4.16 -12.60 -4.54
C GLN A 94 4.53 -14.03 -4.12
N SER A 95 5.02 -14.21 -2.89
CA SER A 95 5.40 -15.53 -2.36
C SER A 95 4.20 -16.46 -2.12
N LEU A 96 3.02 -15.89 -1.93
CA LEU A 96 1.73 -16.58 -1.79
C LEU A 96 1.00 -16.73 -3.14
N GLY A 97 1.50 -16.14 -4.22
CA GLY A 97 0.88 -16.21 -5.55
C GLY A 97 -0.43 -15.43 -5.68
N VAL A 98 -0.57 -14.33 -4.93
CA VAL A 98 -1.76 -13.45 -4.94
C VAL A 98 -1.37 -12.00 -5.22
N GLU A 99 -2.33 -11.17 -5.58
CA GLU A 99 -2.13 -9.74 -5.72
C GLU A 99 -2.07 -9.02 -4.34
N PRO A 100 -1.28 -7.95 -4.18
CA PRO A 100 -1.13 -7.27 -2.89
C PRO A 100 -2.44 -6.79 -2.25
N PHE A 101 -3.42 -6.39 -3.05
CA PHE A 101 -4.72 -5.93 -2.54
C PHE A 101 -5.52 -7.07 -1.88
N GLU A 102 -5.28 -8.33 -2.27
CA GLU A 102 -5.98 -9.49 -1.71
C GLU A 102 -5.61 -9.75 -0.25
N LEU A 103 -4.43 -9.28 0.18
CA LEU A 103 -4.02 -9.30 1.59
C LEU A 103 -4.81 -8.30 2.45
N LEU A 104 -5.42 -7.29 1.82
CA LEU A 104 -6.22 -6.25 2.46
C LEU A 104 -7.73 -6.56 2.45
N LEU A 105 -8.17 -7.58 1.69
CA LEU A 105 -9.56 -8.04 1.69
C LEU A 105 -9.86 -8.72 3.03
N VAL A 106 -10.54 -8.00 3.91
CA VAL A 106 -10.93 -8.46 5.23
C VAL A 106 -12.44 -8.30 5.38
N ASP A 107 -13.12 -9.39 5.75
CA ASP A 107 -14.56 -9.36 5.97
C ASP A 107 -14.89 -8.42 7.13
N LYS A 108 -15.84 -7.51 6.91
CA LYS A 108 -16.28 -6.52 7.91
C LYS A 108 -17.10 -7.14 9.06
N HIS A 109 -17.25 -8.46 9.09
CA HIS A 109 -18.00 -9.15 10.13
C HIS A 109 -17.03 -9.60 11.23
N GLU A 110 -17.13 -8.93 12.38
CA GLU A 110 -16.56 -9.47 13.61
C GLU A 110 -17.05 -10.92 13.79
N PRO A 111 -16.19 -11.87 14.18
CA PRO A 111 -16.67 -13.17 14.60
C PRO A 111 -17.63 -12.93 15.77
N ARG A 112 -18.91 -13.28 15.60
CA ARG A 112 -19.82 -13.44 16.73
C ARG A 112 -19.21 -14.53 17.60
N ALA A 113 -18.60 -14.11 18.71
CA ALA A 113 -18.29 -14.97 19.83
C ALA A 113 -19.60 -15.54 20.41
#